data_AF-A0A1I4H9E3-F1
#
_entry.id   AF-A0A1I4H9E3-F1
#
_cell.length_a   1.000
_cell.length_b   1.000
_cell.length_c   1.000
_cell.angle_alpha   90.00
_cell.angle_beta   90.00
_cell.angle_gamma   90.00
#
_symmetry.space_group_name_H-M   'P 1'
#
loop_
_entity.id
_entity.type
_entity.pdbx_description
1 polymer ?
#
loop_
_entity_poly.entity_id
_entity_poly.type
_entity_poly.pdbx_seq_one_letter_code
_entity_poly.pdbx_strand_id
1 'polypeptide(L)'
;MLRSSIFAEEDIKHEKEIVLEICMYEDTPDELVHDLHYNNVWAEHPLGHNIIGTAPTVENFNKNMIVEYYQNFYTPDNIVIAGFGNLNHKRLEALVEYYFGNMCGKKAVLSSGPPNLVPAQIIQSKNIEQVHICLGTSSVPQASPDIYGEYIKYHNRWWYKLTSISIN
;
A
#
# COMPACT_ATOMS: atom_id res chain seq x y z
N MET A 1 -16.99 4.70 -13.07
CA MET A 1 -15.97 5.25 -12.16
C MET A 1 -14.58 5.15 -12.77
N LEU A 2 -14.09 3.95 -13.14
CA LEU A 2 -12.72 3.80 -13.70
C LEU A 2 -12.46 4.62 -14.98
N ARG A 3 -13.23 4.44 -16.06
CA ARG A 3 -12.87 4.98 -17.41
C ARG A 3 -13.05 6.48 -17.64
N SER A 4 -13.93 7.13 -16.88
CA SER A 4 -14.42 8.47 -17.21
C SER A 4 -14.50 9.34 -15.96
N SER A 5 -13.49 9.22 -15.11
CA SER A 5 -13.32 10.13 -13.99
C SER A 5 -13.01 11.53 -14.53
N ILE A 6 -13.72 12.54 -13.99
CA ILE A 6 -13.64 13.92 -14.47
C ILE A 6 -12.39 14.62 -13.91
N PHE A 7 -11.92 14.17 -12.73
CA PHE A 7 -10.82 14.79 -11.98
C PHE A 7 -11.01 16.32 -11.90
N ALA A 8 -12.17 16.76 -11.39
CA ALA A 8 -12.48 18.17 -11.27
C ALA A 8 -11.50 18.83 -10.28
N GLU A 9 -11.05 20.05 -10.60
CA GLU A 9 -10.03 20.73 -9.81
C GLU A 9 -10.51 21.04 -8.38
N GLU A 10 -11.80 21.33 -8.24
CA GLU A 10 -12.47 21.59 -6.97
C GLU A 10 -12.48 20.33 -6.07
N ASP A 11 -12.84 19.18 -6.64
CA ASP A 11 -12.81 17.89 -5.92
C ASP A 11 -11.39 17.53 -5.48
N ILE A 12 -10.39 17.72 -6.36
CA ILE A 12 -8.99 17.43 -6.04
C ILE A 12 -8.50 18.32 -4.89
N LYS A 13 -8.86 19.61 -4.88
CA LYS A 13 -8.50 20.51 -3.78
C LYS A 13 -9.13 20.08 -2.47
N HIS A 14 -10.42 19.73 -2.50
CA HIS A 14 -11.14 19.30 -1.31
C HIS A 14 -10.55 18.01 -0.73
N GLU A 15 -10.33 16.98 -1.57
CA GLU A 15 -9.72 15.72 -1.14
C GLU A 15 -8.29 15.91 -0.63
N LYS A 16 -7.53 16.83 -1.23
CA LYS A 16 -6.19 17.16 -0.77
C LYS A 16 -6.17 17.76 0.64
N GLU A 17 -7.14 18.61 0.99
CA GLU A 17 -7.27 19.14 2.35
C GLU A 17 -7.53 18.02 3.36
N ILE A 18 -8.41 17.06 3.00
CA ILE A 18 -8.70 15.89 3.84
C ILE A 18 -7.45 15.02 4.04
N VAL A 19 -6.70 14.74 2.96
CA VAL A 19 -5.48 13.92 3.05
C VAL A 19 -4.39 14.63 3.86
N LEU A 20 -4.27 15.96 3.75
CA LEU A 20 -3.32 16.73 4.56
C LEU A 20 -3.65 16.66 6.05
N GLU A 21 -4.93 16.73 6.41
CA GLU A 21 -5.37 16.55 7.80
C GLU A 21 -4.93 15.20 8.35
N ILE A 22 -5.10 14.12 7.57
CA ILE A 22 -4.66 12.76 7.94
C ILE A 22 -3.13 12.70 8.10
N CYS A 23 -2.36 13.33 7.20
CA CYS A 23 -0.90 13.36 7.30
C CYS A 23 -0.41 14.07 8.57
N MET A 24 -1.19 15.02 9.11
CA MET A 24 -0.84 15.79 10.30
C MET A 24 -1.31 15.11 11.60
N TYR A 25 -2.37 14.31 11.53
CA TYR A 25 -2.89 13.52 12.65
C TYR A 25 -2.28 12.11 12.67
N GLU A 26 -1.01 12.00 13.07
CA GLU A 26 -0.37 10.70 13.37
C GLU A 26 -0.83 10.14 14.73
N ASP A 27 -2.15 9.99 14.95
CA ASP A 27 -2.69 9.68 16.28
C ASP A 27 -2.93 8.17 16.54
N THR A 28 -2.39 7.31 15.66
CA THR A 28 -2.43 5.85 15.77
C THR A 28 -1.02 5.30 16.03
N PRO A 29 -0.55 5.23 17.30
CA PRO A 29 0.78 4.72 17.63
C PRO A 29 1.09 3.30 17.12
N ASP A 30 0.05 2.49 16.97
CA ASP A 30 0.09 1.14 16.42
C ASP A 30 0.34 1.12 14.90
N GLU A 31 -0.15 2.10 14.14
CA GLU A 31 0.19 2.24 12.72
C GLU A 31 1.55 2.91 12.54
N LEU A 32 1.82 3.95 13.33
CA LEU A 32 3.09 4.69 13.29
C LEU A 32 4.31 3.78 13.50
N VAL A 33 4.23 2.81 14.41
CA VAL A 33 5.36 1.86 14.62
C VAL A 33 5.65 1.02 13.38
N HIS A 34 4.62 0.69 12.57
CA HIS A 34 4.79 -0.02 11.32
C HIS A 34 5.38 0.88 10.22
N ASP A 35 4.91 2.11 10.10
CA ASP A 35 5.45 3.09 9.15
C ASP A 35 6.93 3.38 9.43
N LEU A 36 7.29 3.62 10.69
CA LEU A 36 8.68 3.76 11.12
C LEU A 36 9.50 2.52 10.78
N HIS A 37 8.93 1.33 10.96
CA HIS A 37 9.61 0.09 10.62
C HIS A 37 9.89 -0.01 9.11
N TYR A 38 8.88 0.15 8.26
CA TYR A 38 9.03 0.01 6.81
C TYR A 38 9.93 1.09 6.21
N ASN A 39 9.77 2.35 6.62
CA ASN A 39 10.58 3.47 6.14
C ASN A 39 12.07 3.27 6.41
N ASN A 40 12.43 2.63 7.52
CA ASN A 40 13.83 2.46 7.90
C ASN A 40 14.44 1.13 7.41
N VAL A 41 13.65 0.05 7.37
CA VAL A 41 14.12 -1.26 6.92
C VAL A 41 14.34 -1.32 5.41
N TRP A 42 13.52 -0.58 4.65
CA TRP A 42 13.62 -0.49 3.19
C TRP A 42 14.15 0.85 2.67
N ALA A 43 14.42 1.81 3.55
CA ALA A 43 15.09 3.09 3.26
C ALA A 43 14.62 3.73 1.94
N GLU A 44 15.52 3.86 0.95
CA GLU A 44 15.25 4.50 -0.35
C GLU A 44 14.42 3.64 -1.33
N HIS A 45 14.09 2.40 -0.96
CA HIS A 45 13.29 1.53 -1.82
C HIS A 45 11.81 1.94 -1.75
N PRO A 46 11.06 1.96 -2.88
CA PRO A 46 9.64 2.35 -2.90
C PRO A 46 8.71 1.54 -1.98
N LEU A 47 9.15 0.40 -1.46
CA LEU A 47 8.40 -0.41 -0.48
C LEU A 47 8.43 0.17 0.93
N GLY A 48 9.43 1.01 1.23
CA GLY A 48 9.51 1.75 2.48
C GLY A 48 8.87 3.14 2.38
N HIS A 49 8.03 3.42 1.39
CA HIS A 49 7.32 4.69 1.33
C HIS A 49 5.96 4.56 2.03
N ASN A 50 5.59 5.57 2.83
CA ASN A 50 4.24 5.67 3.39
C ASN A 50 3.21 5.74 2.24
N ILE A 51 2.13 4.96 2.35
CA ILE A 51 1.07 4.85 1.34
C ILE A 51 0.37 6.20 1.10
N ILE A 52 0.13 6.96 2.17
CA ILE A 52 -0.51 8.28 2.12
C ILE A 52 0.49 9.34 1.62
N GLY A 53 1.78 9.09 1.81
CA GLY A 53 2.87 10.01 1.50
C GLY A 53 3.23 10.88 2.72
N THR A 54 3.80 12.04 2.44
CA THR A 54 4.15 13.06 3.44
C THR A 54 3.42 14.37 3.14
N ALA A 55 3.22 15.23 4.15
CA ALA A 55 2.59 16.53 3.95
C ALA A 55 3.20 17.32 2.77
N PRO A 56 4.53 17.43 2.60
CA PRO A 56 5.12 18.08 1.43
C PRO A 56 4.75 17.43 0.08
N THR A 57 4.67 16.09 0.02
CA THR A 57 4.28 15.42 -1.23
C THR A 57 2.82 15.65 -1.58
N VAL A 58 1.93 15.65 -0.58
CA VAL A 58 0.51 15.91 -0.76
C VAL A 58 0.29 17.39 -1.13
N GLU A 59 1.00 18.32 -0.50
CA GLU A 59 0.98 19.76 -0.84
C GLU A 59 1.43 20.06 -2.27
N ASN A 60 2.33 19.28 -2.85
CA ASN A 60 2.80 19.47 -4.23
C ASN A 60 1.98 18.66 -5.27
N PHE A 61 1.11 17.78 -4.81
CA PHE A 61 0.25 16.96 -5.66
C PHE A 61 -0.73 17.82 -6.48
N ASN A 62 -0.92 17.46 -7.76
CA ASN A 62 -1.77 18.19 -8.70
C ASN A 62 -2.44 17.26 -9.73
N LYS A 63 -3.42 17.80 -10.46
CA LYS A 63 -4.21 17.07 -11.46
C LYS A 63 -3.38 16.35 -12.53
N ASN A 64 -2.31 16.98 -13.04
CA ASN A 64 -1.51 16.38 -14.10
C ASN A 64 -0.82 15.10 -13.61
N MET A 65 -0.33 15.09 -12.37
CA MET A 65 0.24 13.89 -11.74
C MET A 65 -0.79 12.76 -11.61
N ILE A 66 -2.04 13.07 -11.25
CA ILE A 66 -3.14 12.08 -11.19
C ILE A 66 -3.38 11.47 -12.57
N VAL A 67 -3.51 12.32 -13.59
CA VAL A 67 -3.80 11.89 -14.97
C VAL A 67 -2.65 11.04 -15.50
N GLU A 68 -1.40 11.46 -15.26
CA GLU A 68 -0.21 10.71 -15.64
C GLU A 68 -0.15 9.34 -14.95
N TYR A 69 -0.38 9.30 -13.63
CA TYR A 69 -0.43 8.04 -12.89
C TYR A 69 -1.54 7.13 -13.42
N TYR A 70 -2.73 7.68 -13.66
CA TYR A 70 -3.86 6.96 -14.22
C TYR A 70 -3.51 6.35 -15.59
N GLN A 71 -2.92 7.13 -16.50
CA GLN A 71 -2.50 6.64 -17.82
C GLN A 71 -1.42 5.55 -17.76
N ASN A 72 -0.52 5.64 -16.77
CA ASN A 72 0.60 4.71 -16.63
C ASN A 72 0.23 3.38 -15.97
N PHE A 73 -0.78 3.37 -15.09
CA PHE A 73 -1.08 2.20 -14.25
C PHE A 73 -2.51 1.65 -14.39
N TYR A 74 -3.47 2.41 -14.90
CA TYR A 74 -4.84 1.92 -15.17
C TYR A 74 -4.97 1.41 -16.61
N THR A 75 -4.08 0.49 -16.98
CA THR A 75 -3.95 -0.08 -18.33
C THR A 75 -4.56 -1.49 -18.39
N PRO A 76 -4.99 -1.97 -19.57
CA PRO A 76 -5.65 -3.27 -19.69
C PRO A 76 -4.77 -4.46 -19.25
N ASP A 77 -3.45 -4.35 -19.35
CA ASP A 77 -2.48 -5.35 -18.89
C ASP A 77 -2.17 -5.29 -17.38
N ASN A 78 -2.75 -4.32 -16.66
CA ASN A 78 -2.57 -4.14 -15.21
C ASN A 78 -3.89 -4.17 -14.42
N ILE A 79 -5.02 -4.50 -15.06
CA ILE A 79 -6.35 -4.58 -14.43
C ILE A 79 -6.82 -6.03 -14.44
N VAL A 80 -7.31 -6.51 -13.29
CA VAL A 80 -7.99 -7.80 -13.16
C VAL A 80 -9.42 -7.57 -12.70
N ILE A 81 -10.39 -8.15 -13.41
CA ILE A 81 -11.80 -8.12 -13.04
C ILE A 81 -12.18 -9.49 -12.48
N ALA A 82 -12.52 -9.53 -11.19
CA ALA A 82 -12.94 -10.73 -10.49
C ALA A 82 -14.40 -10.62 -10.06
N GLY A 83 -15.14 -11.73 -10.13
CA GLY A 83 -16.52 -11.83 -9.68
C GLY A 83 -16.77 -13.18 -9.02
N PHE A 84 -17.50 -13.17 -7.91
CA PHE A 84 -17.86 -14.37 -7.14
C PHE A 84 -19.36 -14.37 -6.82
N GLY A 85 -19.99 -15.54 -6.85
CA GLY A 85 -21.42 -15.74 -6.54
C GLY A 85 -22.22 -16.39 -7.67
N ASN A 86 -23.51 -16.09 -7.75
CA ASN A 86 -24.41 -16.61 -8.80
C ASN A 86 -24.20 -15.84 -10.12
N LEU A 87 -23.07 -16.09 -10.77
CA LEU A 87 -22.65 -15.41 -11.98
C LEU A 87 -22.55 -16.39 -13.14
N ASN A 88 -23.02 -15.96 -14.31
CA ASN A 88 -22.74 -16.66 -15.56
C ASN A 88 -21.48 -16.06 -16.18
N HIS A 89 -20.45 -16.89 -16.38
CA HIS A 89 -19.15 -16.43 -16.89
C HIS A 89 -19.26 -15.74 -18.25
N LYS A 90 -20.01 -16.31 -19.21
CA LYS A 90 -20.16 -15.70 -20.56
C LYS A 90 -20.86 -14.35 -20.51
N ARG A 91 -21.83 -14.18 -19.60
CA ARG A 91 -22.49 -12.89 -19.39
C ARG A 91 -21.53 -11.87 -18.79
N LEU A 92 -20.71 -12.29 -17.82
CA LEU A 92 -19.69 -11.43 -17.22
C LEU A 92 -18.65 -11.00 -18.28
N GLU A 93 -18.13 -11.94 -19.05
CA GLU A 93 -17.20 -11.69 -20.16
C GLU A 93 -17.78 -10.69 -21.17
N ALA A 94 -19.03 -10.87 -21.60
CA ALA A 94 -19.68 -9.92 -22.52
C ALA A 94 -19.81 -8.51 -21.94
N LEU A 95 -20.07 -8.38 -20.63
CA LEU A 95 -20.11 -7.07 -19.96
C LEU A 95 -18.71 -6.47 -19.85
N VAL A 96 -17.71 -7.28 -19.52
CA VAL A 96 -16.31 -6.84 -19.45
C VAL A 96 -15.86 -6.33 -20.82
N GLU A 97 -16.13 -7.08 -21.89
CA GLU A 97 -15.81 -6.66 -23.25
C GLU A 97 -16.54 -5.36 -23.62
N TYR A 98 -17.84 -5.26 -23.30
CA TYR A 98 -18.62 -4.05 -23.57
C TYR A 98 -18.05 -2.81 -22.86
N TYR A 99 -17.67 -2.92 -21.58
CA TYR A 99 -17.20 -1.75 -20.80
C TYR A 99 -15.69 -1.50 -20.93
N PHE A 100 -14.88 -2.53 -21.12
CA PHE A 100 -13.42 -2.47 -21.03
C PHE A 100 -12.68 -2.91 -22.31
N GLY A 101 -13.36 -3.52 -23.30
CA GLY A 101 -12.72 -4.05 -24.52
C GLY A 101 -11.97 -2.99 -25.35
N ASN A 102 -12.45 -1.73 -25.32
CA ASN A 102 -11.81 -0.60 -25.99
C ASN A 102 -10.75 0.12 -25.12
N MET A 103 -10.17 -0.54 -24.11
CA MET A 103 -9.06 0.05 -23.35
C MET A 103 -7.73 -0.14 -24.09
N CYS A 104 -6.88 0.87 -24.02
CA CYS A 104 -5.56 0.88 -24.64
C CYS A 104 -4.51 1.30 -23.61
N GLY A 105 -3.25 1.02 -23.89
CA GLY A 105 -2.12 1.36 -23.04
C GLY A 105 -1.36 0.12 -22.58
N LYS A 106 -0.18 0.36 -22.01
CA LYS A 106 0.68 -0.66 -21.44
C LYS A 106 1.20 -0.15 -20.12
N LYS A 107 1.22 -1.02 -19.11
CA LYS A 107 1.70 -0.69 -17.79
C LYS A 107 3.11 -0.10 -17.87
N ALA A 108 3.32 1.03 -17.19
CA ALA A 108 4.66 1.59 -17.02
C ALA A 108 5.58 0.60 -16.28
N VAL A 109 6.83 0.50 -16.75
CA VAL A 109 7.83 -0.34 -16.10
C VAL A 109 8.40 0.41 -14.90
N LEU A 110 8.23 -0.15 -13.71
CA LEU A 110 8.88 0.35 -12.51
C LEU A 110 10.29 -0.26 -12.42
N SER A 111 11.30 0.59 -12.28
CA SER A 111 12.71 0.19 -12.22
C SER A 111 13.22 0.01 -10.79
N SER A 112 12.47 -0.70 -9.94
CA SER A 112 12.96 -1.11 -8.63
C SER A 112 13.26 -2.61 -8.64
N GLY A 113 14.51 -2.96 -8.36
CA GLY A 113 14.94 -4.34 -8.13
C GLY A 113 14.32 -4.91 -6.84
N PRO A 114 14.69 -6.13 -6.42
CA PRO A 114 14.29 -6.63 -5.11
C PRO A 114 14.79 -5.68 -4.00
N PRO A 115 14.01 -5.45 -2.94
CA PRO A 115 14.44 -4.60 -1.84
C PRO A 115 15.61 -5.22 -1.10
N ASN A 116 16.55 -4.39 -0.65
CA ASN A 116 17.58 -4.80 0.29
C ASN A 116 17.09 -4.48 1.71
N LEU A 117 17.12 -5.48 2.60
CA LEU A 117 16.77 -5.27 4.01
C LEU A 117 17.97 -4.67 4.74
N VAL A 118 17.79 -3.47 5.30
CA VAL A 118 18.79 -2.80 6.13
C VAL A 118 18.42 -3.00 7.60
N PRO A 119 19.30 -3.63 8.42
CA PRO A 119 19.08 -3.69 9.85
C PRO A 119 19.03 -2.28 10.45
N ALA A 120 17.95 -1.97 11.16
CA ALA A 120 17.74 -0.66 11.75
C ALA A 120 17.14 -0.78 13.16
N GLN A 121 17.49 0.16 14.03
CA GLN A 121 16.91 0.33 15.36
C GLN A 121 16.44 1.78 15.48
N ILE A 122 15.15 1.96 15.74
CA ILE A 122 14.50 3.26 15.83
C ILE A 122 13.75 3.32 17.15
N ILE A 123 13.91 4.43 17.85
CA ILE A 123 13.21 4.71 19.10
C ILE A 123 12.62 6.10 18.95
N GLN A 124 11.29 6.19 19.03
CA GLN A 124 10.57 7.45 19.04
C GLN A 124 9.81 7.59 20.34
N SER A 125 10.13 8.63 21.11
CA SER A 125 9.44 8.94 22.35
C SER A 125 8.18 9.75 22.06
N LYS A 126 7.02 9.26 22.52
CA LYS A 126 5.73 9.96 22.45
C LYS A 126 5.04 9.86 23.80
N ASN A 127 4.21 10.84 24.14
CA ASN A 127 3.45 10.83 25.38
C ASN A 127 2.20 9.94 25.22
N ILE A 128 2.37 8.65 25.42
CA ILE A 128 1.34 7.61 25.25
C ILE A 128 1.39 6.62 26.43
N GLU A 129 0.28 5.92 26.66
CA GLU A 129 0.14 5.00 27.81
C GLU A 129 0.85 3.66 27.61
N GLN A 130 1.15 3.28 26.36
CA GLN A 130 1.69 1.97 26.01
C GLN A 130 2.93 2.08 25.13
N VAL A 131 3.83 1.09 25.23
CA VAL A 131 5.00 0.98 24.35
C VAL A 131 4.65 0.10 23.15
N HIS A 132 4.81 0.62 21.95
CA HIS A 132 4.60 -0.10 20.70
C HIS A 132 5.95 -0.55 20.14
N ILE A 133 6.11 -1.86 19.91
CA ILE A 133 7.36 -2.45 19.43
C ILE A 133 7.08 -3.23 18.15
N CYS A 134 7.82 -2.94 17.08
CA CYS A 134 7.80 -3.69 15.84
C CYS A 134 9.16 -4.36 15.60
N LEU A 135 9.15 -5.69 15.37
CA LEU A 135 10.33 -6.49 15.05
C LEU A 135 10.10 -7.23 13.74
N GLY A 136 10.98 -6.99 12.77
CA GLY A 136 10.92 -7.61 11.45
C GLY A 136 12.21 -8.34 11.10
N THR A 137 12.11 -9.30 10.18
CA THR A 137 13.25 -10.02 9.63
C THR A 137 13.00 -10.33 8.16
N SER A 138 14.03 -10.72 7.42
CA SER A 138 13.90 -11.11 6.02
C SER A 138 13.01 -12.35 5.88
N SER A 139 12.21 -12.37 4.81
CA SER A 139 11.41 -13.53 4.41
C SER A 139 11.56 -13.77 2.91
N VAL A 140 10.81 -14.74 2.39
CA VAL A 140 10.84 -15.12 0.97
C VAL A 140 9.87 -14.27 0.16
N PRO A 141 10.12 -14.04 -1.15
CA PRO A 141 9.15 -13.40 -2.03
C PRO A 141 7.83 -14.18 -2.10
N GLN A 142 6.72 -13.49 -2.39
CA GLN A 142 5.39 -14.09 -2.50
C GLN A 142 5.32 -15.27 -3.49
N ALA A 143 6.12 -15.23 -4.56
CA ALA A 143 6.19 -16.27 -5.58
C ALA A 143 7.17 -17.42 -5.27
N SER A 144 7.83 -17.40 -4.11
CA SER A 144 8.78 -18.44 -3.70
C SER A 144 8.07 -19.78 -3.48
N PRO A 145 8.66 -20.93 -3.88
CA PRO A 145 8.12 -22.25 -3.54
C PRO A 145 8.04 -22.48 -2.01
N ASP A 146 8.85 -21.76 -1.24
CA ASP A 146 8.91 -21.88 0.22
C ASP A 146 7.87 -21.04 0.97
N ILE A 147 7.01 -20.27 0.27
CA ILE A 147 6.05 -19.34 0.90
C ILE A 147 5.09 -20.06 1.87
N TYR A 148 4.67 -21.28 1.54
CA TYR A 148 3.84 -22.09 2.44
C TYR A 148 4.61 -22.56 3.68
N GLY A 149 5.90 -22.86 3.53
CA GLY A 149 6.78 -23.16 4.66
C GLY A 149 6.89 -21.98 5.61
N GLU A 150 7.02 -20.76 5.08
CA GLU A 150 6.98 -19.54 5.89
C GLU A 150 5.64 -19.36 6.60
N TYR A 151 4.49 -19.53 5.92
CA TYR A 151 3.18 -19.43 6.58
C TYR A 151 3.01 -20.42 7.74
N ILE A 152 3.50 -21.66 7.59
CA ILE A 152 3.47 -22.66 8.68
C ILE A 152 4.34 -22.21 9.86
N LYS A 153 5.54 -21.69 9.61
CA LYS A 153 6.41 -21.13 10.67
C LYS A 153 5.72 -19.99 11.41
N TYR A 154 5.11 -19.05 10.68
CA TYR A 154 4.38 -17.94 11.28
C TYR A 154 3.20 -18.43 12.13
N HIS A 155 2.37 -19.33 11.60
CA HIS A 155 1.22 -19.86 12.32
C HIS A 155 1.60 -20.57 13.63
N ASN A 156 2.67 -21.36 13.60
CA ASN A 156 3.17 -22.07 14.79
C ASN A 156 3.89 -21.15 15.79
N ARG A 157 4.43 -20.01 15.34
CA ARG A 157 5.14 -19.04 16.18
C ARG A 157 4.17 -18.17 17.00
N TRP A 158 3.00 -17.83 16.46
CA TRP A 158 2.01 -17.01 17.19
C TRP A 158 1.21 -17.78 18.26
N TRP A 159 1.14 -19.11 18.18
CA TRP A 159 0.54 -19.94 19.24
C TRP A 159 1.39 -20.01 20.52
N TYR A 160 2.68 -19.64 20.45
CA TYR A 160 3.58 -19.60 21.61
C TYR A 160 4.29 -18.24 21.70
N LYS A 161 3.73 -17.36 22.56
CA LYS A 161 4.27 -16.08 23.06
C LYS A 161 4.35 -14.89 22.09
N LEU A 162 3.63 -13.81 22.46
CA LEU A 162 4.23 -12.55 22.92
C LEU A 162 3.20 -11.78 23.76
N THR A 163 3.42 -11.78 25.08
CA THR A 163 2.73 -10.98 26.08
C THR A 163 3.14 -9.52 25.92
N SER A 164 2.16 -8.61 25.93
CA SER A 164 2.39 -7.18 26.17
C SER A 164 3.26 -7.00 27.40
N ILE A 165 4.36 -6.24 27.27
CA ILE A 165 5.15 -5.81 28.41
C ILE A 165 4.67 -4.38 28.71
N SER A 166 3.71 -4.26 29.63
CA SER A 166 3.41 -2.98 30.29
C SER A 166 4.57 -2.68 31.24
N ILE A 167 5.26 -1.57 30.98
CA ILE A 167 6.21 -1.01 31.94
C ILE A 167 5.41 -0.02 32.78
N ASN A 168 5.19 -0.36 34.06
CA ASN A 168 4.78 0.59 35.10
C ASN A 168 5.97 1.41 35.58
#